data_AF-A0A925AWU6-F1
#
_entry.id   AF-A0A925AWU6-F1
#
_cell.length_a   1.000
_cell.length_b   1.000
_cell.length_c   1.000
_cell.angle_alpha   90.00
_cell.angle_beta   90.00
_cell.angle_gamma   90.00
#
_symmetry.space_group_name_H-M   'P 1'
#
loop_
_entity.id
_entity.type
_entity.pdbx_description
1 polymer ?
#
loop_
_entity_poly.entity_id
_entity_poly.type
_entity_poly.pdbx_seq_one_letter_code
_entity_poly.pdbx_strand_id
1 'polypeptide(L)'
;MNLEEKARELGRMLGQSDQYKAVKRASEALHQDREASSILQQMEKLQTQAQQMMERGERPTPELEQQLDTLLQKVQVNRIYQDMVVSQENFDKIMLRVNQWILEGIRKGATSSIITLG
;
A
#
# COMPACT_ATOMS: atom_id res chain seq x y z
N MET A 1 -6.71 -29.48 -3.39
CA MET A 1 -6.20 -28.12 -3.14
C MET A 1 -4.75 -28.02 -3.61
N ASN A 2 -4.53 -27.34 -4.72
CA ASN A 2 -3.20 -26.96 -5.19
C ASN A 2 -2.76 -25.62 -4.55
N LEU A 3 -1.51 -25.21 -4.79
CA LEU A 3 -0.95 -23.96 -4.23
C LEU A 3 -1.73 -22.71 -4.69
N GLU A 4 -2.16 -22.70 -5.95
CA GLU A 4 -2.91 -21.59 -6.55
C GLU A 4 -4.25 -21.37 -5.87
N GLU A 5 -5.00 -22.44 -5.60
CA GLU A 5 -6.27 -22.39 -4.87
C GLU A 5 -6.09 -21.82 -3.46
N LYS A 6 -5.05 -22.24 -2.74
CA LYS A 6 -4.75 -21.72 -1.40
C LYS A 6 -4.35 -20.23 -1.43
N ALA A 7 -3.59 -19.81 -2.43
CA ALA A 7 -3.23 -18.40 -2.59
C ALA A 7 -4.46 -17.53 -2.87
N ARG A 8 -5.38 -17.98 -3.73
CA ARG A 8 -6.65 -17.28 -3.99
C ARG A 8 -7.55 -17.24 -2.77
N GLU A 9 -7.63 -18.33 -2.01
CA GLU A 9 -8.39 -18.39 -0.77
C GLU A 9 -7.86 -17.39 0.27
N LEU A 10 -6.53 -17.32 0.45
CA LEU A 10 -5.90 -16.31 1.29
C LEU A 10 -6.23 -14.90 0.83
N GLY A 11 -6.12 -14.62 -0.48
CA GLY A 11 -6.49 -13.33 -1.06
C GLY A 11 -7.94 -12.96 -0.77
N ARG A 12 -8.87 -13.92 -0.90
CA ARG A 12 -10.29 -13.71 -0.57
C ARG A 12 -10.49 -13.38 0.91
N MET A 13 -9.82 -14.10 1.82
CA MET A 13 -9.90 -13.82 3.26
C MET A 13 -9.34 -12.44 3.61
N LEU A 14 -8.23 -12.04 2.98
CA LEU A 14 -7.65 -10.70 3.15
C LEU A 14 -8.60 -9.62 2.64
N GLY A 15 -9.22 -9.81 1.47
CA GLY A 15 -10.22 -8.89 0.95
C GLY A 15 -11.50 -8.82 1.80
N GLN A 16 -11.77 -9.82 2.62
CA GLN A 16 -12.89 -9.84 3.58
C GLN A 16 -12.51 -9.35 4.98
N SER A 17 -11.22 -9.08 5.23
CA SER A 17 -10.74 -8.59 6.52
C SER A 17 -11.30 -7.20 6.82
N ASP A 18 -11.48 -6.91 8.11
CA ASP A 18 -12.00 -5.61 8.53
C ASP A 18 -11.03 -4.48 8.23
N GLN A 19 -9.73 -4.79 8.17
CA GLN A 19 -8.68 -3.83 7.80
C GLN A 19 -8.77 -3.47 6.32
N TYR A 20 -8.98 -4.44 5.43
CA TYR A 20 -9.22 -4.13 4.01
C TYR A 20 -10.53 -3.37 3.80
N LYS A 21 -11.61 -3.71 4.52
CA LYS A 21 -12.85 -2.94 4.49
C LYS A 21 -12.66 -1.51 5.00
N ALA A 22 -11.79 -1.29 5.99
CA ALA A 22 -11.45 0.04 6.47
C ALA A 22 -10.74 0.86 5.39
N VAL A 23 -9.73 0.28 4.72
CA VAL A 23 -9.06 0.90 3.55
C VAL A 23 -10.06 1.25 2.47
N LYS A 24 -10.96 0.32 2.12
CA LYS A 24 -11.99 0.57 1.09
C LYS A 24 -12.88 1.76 1.45
N ARG A 25 -13.41 1.80 2.67
CA ARG A 25 -14.28 2.90 3.12
C ARG A 25 -13.55 4.24 3.16
N ALA A 26 -12.31 4.25 3.63
CA ALA A 26 -11.50 5.46 3.69
C ALA A 26 -11.15 5.97 2.28
N SER A 27 -10.86 5.05 1.35
CA SER A 27 -10.65 5.38 -0.08
C SER A 27 -11.92 5.95 -0.72
N GLU A 28 -13.09 5.36 -0.46
CA GLU A 28 -14.38 5.86 -0.95
C GLU A 28 -14.67 7.27 -0.41
N ALA A 29 -14.42 7.52 0.88
CA ALA A 29 -14.58 8.83 1.49
C ALA A 29 -13.61 9.87 0.88
N LEU A 30 -12.36 9.48 0.65
CA LEU A 30 -11.35 10.33 0.03
C LEU A 30 -11.70 10.71 -1.41
N HIS A 31 -12.22 9.76 -2.20
CA HIS A 31 -12.68 10.02 -3.56
C HIS A 31 -13.91 10.94 -3.62
N GLN A 32 -14.74 10.95 -2.58
CA GLN A 32 -15.90 11.84 -2.49
C GLN A 32 -15.49 13.27 -2.09
N ASP A 33 -14.35 13.45 -1.41
CA ASP A 33 -13.76 14.74 -1.13
C ASP A 33 -13.06 15.30 -2.39
N ARG A 34 -13.70 16.28 -3.03
CA ARG A 34 -13.20 16.93 -4.25
C ARG A 34 -11.88 17.68 -4.02
N GLU A 35 -11.70 18.26 -2.84
CA GLU A 35 -10.50 19.05 -2.53
C GLU A 35 -9.31 18.11 -2.33
N ALA A 36 -9.46 17.10 -1.47
CA ALA A 36 -8.45 16.10 -1.23
C ALA A 36 -8.09 15.33 -2.51
N SER A 37 -9.09 14.92 -3.29
CA SER A 37 -8.87 14.25 -4.58
C SER A 37 -8.08 15.13 -5.55
N SER A 38 -8.39 16.43 -5.64
CA SER A 38 -7.66 17.35 -6.52
C SER A 38 -6.20 17.52 -6.09
N ILE A 39 -5.95 17.67 -4.78
CA ILE A 39 -4.60 17.79 -4.23
C ILE A 39 -3.79 16.53 -4.53
N LEU A 40 -4.37 15.35 -4.30
CA LEU A 40 -3.70 14.07 -4.56
C LEU A 40 -3.38 13.86 -6.04
N GLN A 41 -4.31 14.21 -6.95
CA GLN A 41 -4.05 14.16 -8.38
C GLN A 41 -2.91 15.09 -8.81
N GLN A 42 -2.82 16.28 -8.21
CA GLN A 42 -1.72 17.21 -8.48
C GLN A 42 -0.39 16.65 -7.96
N MET A 43 -0.39 16.08 -6.74
CA MET A 43 0.79 15.43 -6.17
C MET A 43 1.28 14.25 -7.01
N GLU A 44 0.37 13.40 -7.51
CA GLU A 44 0.73 12.27 -8.39
C GLU A 44 1.38 12.75 -9.69
N LYS A 45 0.85 13.81 -10.30
CA LYS A 45 1.46 14.42 -11.49
C LYS A 45 2.87 14.94 -11.22
N LEU A 46 3.07 15.66 -10.11
CA LEU A 46 4.38 16.19 -9.74
C LEU A 46 5.37 15.06 -9.42
N GLN A 47 4.93 14.01 -8.72
CA GLN A 47 5.77 12.83 -8.46
C GLN A 47 6.16 12.12 -9.75
N THR A 48 5.23 11.98 -10.70
CA THR A 48 5.50 11.37 -12.01
C THR A 48 6.51 12.20 -12.80
N GLN A 49 6.36 13.53 -12.80
CA GLN A 49 7.32 14.44 -13.43
C GLN A 49 8.70 14.35 -12.79
N ALA A 50 8.78 14.34 -11.46
CA ALA A 50 10.03 14.16 -10.73
C ALA A 50 10.70 12.82 -11.08
N GLN A 51 9.92 11.73 -11.14
CA GLN A 51 10.40 10.41 -11.52
C GLN A 51 10.98 10.43 -12.94
N GLN A 52 10.28 11.03 -13.90
CA GLN A 52 10.76 11.16 -15.29
C GLN A 52 12.06 11.98 -15.40
N MET A 53 12.21 13.02 -14.59
CA MET A 53 13.46 13.78 -14.52
C MET A 53 14.59 12.92 -13.98
N MET A 54 14.35 12.21 -12.86
CA MET A 54 15.34 11.31 -12.27
C MET A 54 15.77 10.20 -13.22
N GLU A 55 14.82 9.62 -13.98
CA GLU A 55 15.10 8.63 -15.02
C GLU A 55 15.99 9.17 -16.14
N ARG A 56 15.92 10.48 -16.41
CA ARG A 56 16.78 11.19 -17.38
C ARG A 56 18.12 11.63 -16.79
N GLY A 57 18.37 11.34 -15.51
CA GLY A 57 19.56 11.81 -14.79
C GLY A 57 19.48 13.28 -14.35
N GLU A 58 18.31 13.90 -14.47
CA GLU A 58 18.03 15.27 -14.03
C GLU A 58 17.52 15.26 -12.58
N ARG A 59 17.85 16.30 -11.81
CA ARG A 59 17.31 16.48 -10.45
C ARG A 59 15.98 17.23 -10.53
N PRO A 60 14.99 16.91 -9.68
CA PRO A 60 13.77 17.71 -9.56
C PRO A 60 14.11 19.19 -9.34
N THR A 61 13.37 20.11 -9.95
CA THR A 61 13.64 21.54 -9.77
C THR A 61 13.15 22.01 -8.39
N PRO A 62 13.77 23.07 -7.81
CA PRO A 62 13.33 23.63 -6.54
C PRO A 62 11.84 24.04 -6.54
N GLU A 63 11.33 24.51 -7.68
CA GLU A 63 9.91 24.87 -7.81
C GLU A 63 8.99 23.65 -7.73
N LEU A 64 9.43 22.49 -8.26
CA LEU A 64 8.69 21.24 -8.14
C LEU A 64 8.67 20.77 -6.69
N GLU A 65 9.82 20.82 -6.01
CA GLU A 65 9.93 20.46 -4.59
C GLU A 65 9.03 21.35 -3.72
N GLN A 66 9.04 22.67 -3.96
CA GLN A 66 8.20 23.61 -3.21
C GLN A 66 6.70 23.39 -3.45
N GLN A 67 6.29 23.07 -4.69
CA GLN A 67 4.91 22.73 -5.00
C GLN A 67 4.47 21.44 -4.30
N LEU A 68 5.33 20.43 -4.30
CA LEU A 68 5.08 19.16 -3.61
C LEU A 68 4.92 19.40 -2.10
N ASP A 69 5.83 20.16 -1.47
CA ASP A 69 5.77 20.49 -0.04
C ASP A 69 4.47 21.23 0.32
N THR A 70 4.08 22.21 -0.49
CA THR A 70 2.83 22.96 -0.28
C THR A 70 1.60 22.06 -0.34
N LEU A 71 1.55 21.14 -1.32
CA LEU A 71 0.45 20.19 -1.45
C LEU A 71 0.44 19.17 -0.31
N LEU A 72 1.63 18.72 0.12
CA LEU A 72 1.80 17.84 1.27
C LEU A 72 1.28 18.47 2.56
N GLN A 73 1.61 19.74 2.82
CA GLN A 73 1.10 20.46 4.00
C GLN A 73 -0.43 20.56 4.00
N LYS A 74 -1.04 20.82 2.83
CA LYS A 74 -2.51 20.90 2.70
C LYS A 74 -3.18 19.55 2.91
N VAL A 75 -2.61 18.47 2.37
CA VAL A 75 -3.21 17.14 2.52
C VAL A 75 -2.98 16.56 3.92
N GLN A 76 -1.86 16.89 4.57
CA GLN A 76 -1.54 16.42 5.92
C GLN A 76 -2.55 16.86 6.97
N VAL A 77 -3.15 18.05 6.83
CA VAL A 77 -4.17 18.54 7.78
C VAL A 77 -5.58 18.04 7.46
N ASN A 78 -5.78 17.40 6.29
CA ASN A 78 -7.06 16.83 5.91
C ASN A 78 -7.32 15.51 6.67
N ARG A 79 -8.38 15.50 7.48
CA ARG A 79 -8.75 14.33 8.30
C ARG A 79 -9.10 13.09 7.49
N ILE A 80 -9.77 13.25 6.34
CA ILE A 80 -10.14 12.14 5.47
C ILE A 80 -8.88 11.47 4.88
N TYR A 81 -7.88 12.29 4.53
CA TYR A 81 -6.57 11.78 4.12
C TYR A 81 -5.86 11.05 5.26
N GLN A 82 -5.83 11.61 6.47
CA GLN A 82 -5.23 10.94 7.63
C GLN A 82 -5.89 9.58 7.92
N ASP A 83 -7.23 9.52 7.87
CA ASP A 83 -7.99 8.28 8.08
C ASP A 83 -7.66 7.22 7.00
N MET A 84 -7.45 7.65 5.75
CA MET A 84 -6.97 6.78 4.66
C MET A 84 -5.57 6.25 4.93
N VAL A 85 -4.62 7.13 5.29
CA VAL A 85 -3.23 6.75 5.60
C VAL A 85 -3.19 5.73 6.74
N VAL A 86 -3.87 6.01 7.85
CA VAL A 86 -3.92 5.09 9.00
C VAL A 86 -4.56 3.76 8.62
N SER A 87 -5.63 3.77 7.83
CA SER A 87 -6.29 2.54 7.35
C SER A 87 -5.34 1.71 6.49
N GLN A 88 -4.61 2.35 5.57
CA GLN A 88 -3.62 1.71 4.71
C GLN A 88 -2.47 1.10 5.52
N GLU A 89 -1.87 1.87 6.44
CA GLU A 89 -0.78 1.39 7.30
C GLU A 89 -1.19 0.16 8.12
N ASN A 90 -2.42 0.14 8.64
CA ASN A 90 -2.93 -1.00 9.39
C ASN A 90 -3.11 -2.26 8.52
N PHE A 91 -3.54 -2.09 7.27
CA PHE A 91 -3.62 -3.19 6.32
C PHE A 91 -2.21 -3.67 5.91
N ASP A 92 -1.27 -2.77 5.68
CA ASP A 92 0.11 -3.11 5.34
C ASP A 92 0.79 -3.92 6.45
N LYS A 93 0.56 -3.56 7.72
CA LYS A 93 1.04 -4.35 8.87
C LYS A 93 0.52 -5.80 8.84
N ILE A 94 -0.72 -6.01 8.41
CA ILE A 94 -1.28 -7.36 8.23
C ILE A 94 -0.59 -8.07 7.08
N MET A 95 -0.41 -7.40 5.94
CA MET A 95 0.26 -7.98 4.77
C MET A 95 1.71 -8.39 5.09
N LEU A 96 2.42 -7.56 5.86
CA LEU A 96 3.75 -7.91 6.37
C LEU A 96 3.70 -9.18 7.22
N ARG A 97 2.75 -9.29 8.14
CA ARG A 97 2.59 -10.48 8.99
C ARG A 97 2.22 -11.73 8.18
N VAL A 98 1.37 -11.59 7.17
CA VAL A 98 1.02 -12.66 6.23
C VAL A 98 2.26 -13.17 5.52
N ASN A 99 3.11 -12.27 5.01
CA ASN A 99 4.37 -12.64 4.39
C ASN A 99 5.29 -13.39 5.37
N GLN A 100 5.36 -12.97 6.64
CA GLN A 100 6.12 -13.70 7.65
C GLN A 100 5.59 -15.12 7.88
N TRP A 101 4.27 -15.31 7.94
CA TRP A 101 3.67 -16.65 8.07
C TRP A 101 3.93 -17.53 6.85
N ILE A 102 3.88 -16.96 5.64
CA ILE A 102 4.23 -17.68 4.41
C ILE A 102 5.69 -18.14 4.48
N LEU A 103 6.62 -17.25 4.85
CA LEU A 103 8.04 -17.58 5.01
C LEU A 103 8.27 -18.67 6.06
N GLU A 104 7.57 -18.61 7.20
CA GLU A 104 7.62 -19.66 8.22
C GLU A 104 7.11 -21.00 7.67
N GLY A 105 6.00 -20.99 6.93
CA GLY A 105 5.44 -22.17 6.27
C GLY A 105 6.41 -22.79 5.26
N ILE A 106 7.11 -21.97 4.48
CA ILE A 106 8.16 -22.41 3.55
C ILE A 106 9.29 -23.10 4.32
N ARG A 107 9.80 -22.49 5.40
CA ARG A 107 10.88 -23.07 6.23
C ARG A 107 10.46 -24.43 6.81
N LYS A 108 9.26 -24.50 7.40
CA LYS A 108 8.71 -25.75 7.96
C LYS A 108 8.56 -26.82 6.88
N GLY A 109 7.99 -26.48 5.73
CA GLY A 109 7.83 -27.40 4.61
C GLY A 109 9.15 -27.94 4.08
N ALA A 110 10.19 -27.11 4.02
CA ALA A 110 11.54 -27.53 3.62
C ALA A 110 12.18 -28.51 4.62
N THR A 111 11.93 -28.34 5.92
CA THR A 111 12.44 -29.23 6.97
C THR A 111 11.66 -30.55 7.10
N SER A 112 10.38 -30.59 6.71
CA SER A 112 9.54 -31.78 6.81
C SER A 112 9.87 -32.90 5.81
N SER A 113 10.74 -32.65 4.82
CA SER A 113 11.19 -33.66 3.84
C SER A 113 12.28 -34.62 4.36
N ILE A 114 12.69 -34.49 5.63
CA ILE A 114 13.71 -35.33 6.25
C ILE A 114 13.13 -35.96 7.52
N ILE A 115 12.23 -36.95 7.38
CA ILE A 115 11.97 -38.10 8.30
C ILE A 115 10.96 -38.97 7.52
N THR A 116 11.43 -39.76 6.55
CA THR A 116 10.73 -40.95 6.05
C THR A 116 11.74 -41.93 5.47
N LEU A 117 12.73 -42.30 6.29
CA LEU A 117 13.54 -43.49 6.07
C LEU A 117 13.74 -44.15 7.44
N GLY A 118 12.93 -45.16 7.70
CA GLY A 118 12.92 -46.02 8.88
C GLY A 118 11.93 -47.14 8.67
#